data_AF-A0A931YH67-F1
#
_entry.id   AF-A0A931YH67-F1
#
_cell.length_a   1.000
_cell.length_b   1.000
_cell.length_c   1.000
_cell.angle_alpha   90.00
_cell.angle_beta   90.00
_cell.angle_gamma   90.00
#
_symmetry.space_group_name_H-M   'P 1'
#
loop_
_entity.id
_entity.type
_entity.pdbx_description
1 polymer ?
#
loop_
_entity_poly.entity_id
_entity_poly.type
_entity_poly.pdbx_seq_one_letter_code
_entity_poly.pdbx_strand_id
1 'polypeptide(L)'
;MGLHGWRAWGLLLALLAVAALAAVALAVRATLTEQSRLVADECRILAMREAIAVYYRLHGAYPERPGRYAECATLTPAQERALAEVRRFVEATARLYGVPPLAVVAGPYVRGLAASYRPGLLLIAPPVLTGPDRDATVAHELAHHLLGHGAPRVGAAAPDPSEQARREADANAKSVEILVRVRGWPERTALAAVYEKLLRQHRAVTAGQAIIAPGHAAPCEELRDLLGRFPQHRAWTARLECA
;
A
#
# COMPACT_ATOMS: atom_id res chain seq x y z
N MET A 1 20.05 46.80 50.59
CA MET A 1 20.47 46.52 49.21
C MET A 1 20.60 45.00 49.07
N GLY A 2 19.82 44.31 48.21
CA GLY A 2 20.06 42.86 48.03
C GLY A 2 18.98 41.98 47.38
N LEU A 3 17.73 42.43 47.17
CA LEU A 3 16.64 41.54 46.73
C LEU A 3 16.16 41.74 45.28
N HIS A 4 16.70 42.72 44.54
CA HIS A 4 16.27 42.98 43.14
C HIS A 4 17.05 42.18 42.08
N GLY A 5 18.19 41.58 42.40
CA GLY A 5 19.02 40.85 41.43
C GLY A 5 18.43 39.49 41.02
N TRP A 6 17.88 38.72 41.98
CA TRP A 6 17.50 37.32 41.77
C TRP A 6 16.35 37.11 40.79
N ARG A 7 15.40 38.06 40.72
CA ARG A 7 14.27 37.99 39.78
C ARG A 7 14.70 38.24 38.33
N ALA A 8 15.68 39.11 38.11
CA ALA A 8 16.21 39.39 36.78
C ALA A 8 16.97 38.17 36.21
N TRP A 9 17.77 37.50 37.04
CA TRP A 9 18.49 36.28 36.64
C TRP A 9 17.54 35.10 36.36
N GLY A 10 16.48 34.94 37.16
CA GLY A 10 15.47 33.91 36.92
C GLY A 10 14.71 34.08 35.60
N LEU A 11 14.34 35.32 35.26
CA LEU A 11 13.70 35.64 33.97
C LEU A 11 14.63 35.41 32.78
N LEU A 12 15.91 35.78 32.92
CA LEU A 12 16.92 35.57 31.87
C LEU A 12 17.13 34.07 31.60
N LEU A 13 17.23 33.24 32.65
CA LEU A 13 17.40 31.79 32.52
C LEU A 13 16.17 31.13 31.88
N ALA A 14 14.96 31.55 32.26
CA ALA A 14 13.72 31.04 31.65
C ALA A 14 13.63 31.38 30.16
N LEU A 15 14.00 32.60 29.76
CA LEU A 15 14.02 33.02 28.36
C LEU A 15 15.05 32.24 27.54
N LEU A 16 16.23 31.98 28.10
CA LEU A 16 17.27 31.15 27.46
C LEU A 16 16.80 29.70 27.26
N ALA A 17 16.10 29.12 28.24
CA ALA A 17 15.55 27.76 28.13
C ALA A 17 14.47 27.66 27.04
N VAL A 18 13.57 28.64 26.94
CA VAL A 18 12.54 28.69 25.90
C VAL A 18 13.17 28.85 24.50
N ALA A 19 14.18 29.72 24.37
CA ALA A 19 14.90 29.90 23.11
C ALA A 19 15.63 28.62 22.68
N ALA A 20 16.24 27.89 23.61
CA ALA A 20 16.90 26.62 23.33
C ALA A 20 15.90 25.55 22.85
N LEU A 21 14.75 25.41 23.50
CA LEU A 21 13.70 24.48 23.08
C LEU A 21 13.13 24.83 21.70
N ALA A 22 12.93 26.11 21.41
CA ALA A 22 12.48 26.57 20.10
C ALA A 22 13.53 26.26 19.00
N ALA A 23 14.82 26.45 19.29
CA ALA A 23 15.91 26.13 18.37
C ALA A 23 15.99 24.61 18.10
N VAL A 24 15.83 23.78 19.12
CA VAL A 24 15.77 22.31 18.96
C VAL A 24 14.55 21.90 18.13
N ALA A 25 13.37 22.47 18.38
CA ALA A 25 12.18 22.19 17.59
C ALA A 25 12.33 22.60 16.11
N LEU A 26 12.96 23.75 15.84
CA LEU A 26 13.29 24.22 14.49
C LEU A 26 14.30 23.29 13.80
N ALA A 27 15.34 22.86 14.51
CA ALA A 27 16.33 21.92 13.99
C ALA A 27 15.70 20.56 13.66
N VAL A 28 14.90 19.99 14.56
CA VAL A 28 14.15 18.74 14.32
C VAL A 28 13.21 18.89 13.12
N ARG A 29 12.51 20.03 13.00
CA ARG A 29 11.63 20.31 11.85
C ARG A 29 12.42 20.42 10.55
N ALA A 30 13.60 21.05 10.56
CA ALA A 30 14.48 21.15 9.39
C ALA A 30 15.01 19.77 8.97
N THR A 31 15.49 18.95 9.91
CA THR A 31 15.98 17.59 9.64
C THR A 31 14.87 16.68 9.12
N LEU A 32 13.66 16.77 9.67
CA LEU A 32 12.49 16.03 9.16
C LEU A 32 12.11 16.49 7.74
N THR A 33 12.24 17.78 7.43
CA THR A 33 11.97 18.32 6.08
C THR A 33 13.01 17.85 5.07
N GLU A 34 14.28 17.78 5.48
CA GLU A 34 15.39 17.30 4.63
C GLU A 34 15.32 15.79 4.39
N GLN A 35 15.00 14.99 5.43
CA GLN A 35 14.70 13.57 5.26
C GLN A 35 13.48 13.34 4.36
N SER A 36 12.45 14.19 4.45
CA SER A 36 11.28 14.13 3.55
C SER A 36 11.65 14.40 2.09
N ARG A 37 12.62 15.28 1.83
CA ARG A 37 13.14 15.56 0.48
C ARG A 37 13.99 14.42 -0.06
N LEU A 38 14.85 13.82 0.77
CA LEU A 38 15.65 12.65 0.39
C LEU A 38 14.76 11.43 0.06
N VAL A 39 13.70 11.20 0.84
CA VAL A 39 12.69 10.18 0.53
C VAL A 39 11.93 10.51 -0.76
N ALA A 40 11.70 11.79 -1.08
CA ALA A 40 11.06 12.19 -2.34
C ALA A 40 11.97 11.97 -3.57
N ASP A 41 13.28 12.17 -3.44
CA ASP A 41 14.25 11.91 -4.50
C ASP A 41 14.55 10.41 -4.67
N GLU A 42 14.58 9.63 -3.58
CA GLU A 42 14.61 8.16 -3.64
C GLU A 42 13.31 7.58 -4.21
N CYS A 43 12.16 8.17 -3.89
CA CYS A 43 10.88 7.81 -4.50
C CYS A 43 10.94 7.99 -6.02
N ARG A 44 11.54 9.08 -6.50
CA ARG A 44 11.70 9.37 -7.93
C ARG A 44 12.57 8.31 -8.64
N ILE A 45 13.66 7.86 -8.01
CA ILE A 45 14.59 6.87 -8.59
C ILE A 45 14.05 5.44 -8.47
N LEU A 46 13.51 5.05 -7.31
CA LEU A 46 12.97 3.71 -7.07
C LEU A 46 11.69 3.47 -7.86
N ALA A 47 10.77 4.42 -7.87
CA ALA A 47 9.52 4.29 -8.60
C ALA A 47 9.73 4.25 -10.12
N MET A 48 10.72 5.00 -10.63
CA MET A 48 11.09 4.96 -12.04
C MET A 48 11.76 3.63 -12.41
N ARG A 49 12.67 3.11 -11.56
CA ARG A 49 13.26 1.78 -11.76
C ARG A 49 12.22 0.65 -11.69
N GLU A 50 11.22 0.76 -10.81
CA GLU A 50 10.12 -0.20 -10.70
C GLU A 50 9.15 -0.15 -11.88
N ALA A 51 8.72 1.04 -12.28
CA ALA A 51 7.85 1.21 -13.45
C ALA A 51 8.53 0.66 -14.72
N ILE A 52 9.84 0.92 -14.87
CA ILE A 52 10.64 0.37 -15.96
C ILE A 52 10.73 -1.17 -15.86
N ALA A 53 11.06 -1.73 -14.69
CA ALA A 53 11.18 -3.18 -14.51
C ALA A 53 9.84 -3.95 -14.70
N VAL A 54 8.72 -3.38 -14.24
CA VAL A 54 7.38 -3.93 -14.45
C VAL A 54 6.98 -3.84 -15.92
N TYR A 55 7.21 -2.69 -16.56
CA TYR A 55 6.94 -2.51 -17.99
C TYR A 55 7.74 -3.50 -18.85
N TYR A 56 9.02 -3.70 -18.55
CA TYR A 56 9.87 -4.68 -19.24
C TYR A 56 9.33 -6.10 -19.13
N ARG A 57 8.87 -6.48 -17.94
CA ARG A 57 8.33 -7.82 -17.69
C ARG A 57 7.00 -8.06 -18.40
N LEU A 58 6.22 -7.00 -18.63
CA LEU A 58 4.92 -7.07 -19.30
C LEU A 58 5.01 -6.94 -20.84
N HIS A 59 6.00 -6.22 -21.38
CA HIS A 59 5.99 -5.80 -22.79
C HIS A 59 7.25 -6.12 -23.62
N GLY A 60 8.34 -6.60 -23.02
CA GLY A 60 9.51 -7.12 -23.76
C GLY A 60 10.32 -6.11 -24.60
N ALA A 61 9.99 -4.82 -24.60
CA ALA A 61 10.72 -3.78 -25.34
C ALA A 61 10.72 -2.44 -24.58
N TYR A 62 11.69 -1.55 -24.86
CA TYR A 62 11.69 -0.15 -24.39
C TYR A 62 10.55 0.61 -25.09
N PRO A 63 9.77 1.46 -24.40
CA PRO A 63 8.83 2.33 -25.12
C PRO A 63 9.63 3.35 -25.96
N GLU A 64 9.39 3.38 -27.28
CA GLU A 64 10.04 4.32 -28.22
C GLU A 64 9.71 5.79 -27.93
N ARG A 65 8.74 6.04 -27.04
CA ARG A 65 8.60 7.32 -26.35
C ARG A 65 8.30 7.05 -24.88
N PRO A 66 9.15 7.46 -23.93
CA PRO A 66 8.76 7.49 -22.53
C PRO A 66 7.52 8.39 -22.43
N GLY A 67 6.33 7.78 -22.28
CA GLY A 67 5.15 8.51 -21.87
C GLY A 67 5.54 9.26 -20.61
N ARG A 68 5.34 10.59 -20.60
CA ARG A 68 5.79 11.50 -19.53
C ARG A 68 5.71 10.79 -18.19
N TYR A 69 6.85 10.34 -17.67
CA TYR A 69 6.92 9.84 -16.31
C TYR A 69 6.53 11.05 -15.47
N ALA A 70 5.31 11.03 -14.95
CA ALA A 70 4.83 12.11 -14.13
C ALA A 70 5.89 12.30 -13.04
N GLU A 71 6.43 13.52 -12.96
CA GLU A 71 6.99 14.08 -11.73
C GLU A 71 6.21 13.48 -10.58
N CYS A 72 6.88 12.92 -9.55
CA CYS A 72 6.25 12.33 -8.35
C CYS A 72 4.90 12.99 -8.12
N ALA A 73 3.81 12.35 -8.58
CA ALA A 73 2.59 13.10 -8.86
C ALA A 73 2.19 13.77 -7.55
N THR A 74 2.13 15.11 -7.53
CA THR A 74 1.76 15.82 -6.32
C THR A 74 0.38 15.30 -5.95
N LEU A 75 0.33 14.56 -4.84
CA LEU A 75 -0.91 13.98 -4.37
C LEU A 75 -1.87 15.13 -4.09
N THR A 76 -3.14 14.95 -4.46
CA THR A 76 -4.18 15.86 -3.98
C THR A 76 -4.25 15.79 -2.45
N PRO A 77 -4.73 16.83 -1.75
CA PRO A 77 -4.89 16.78 -0.31
C PRO A 77 -5.75 15.59 0.18
N ALA A 78 -6.71 15.14 -0.64
CA ALA A 78 -7.50 13.95 -0.36
C ALA A 78 -6.66 12.66 -0.41
N GLN A 79 -5.78 12.53 -1.42
CA GLN A 79 -4.86 11.41 -1.54
C GLN A 79 -3.81 11.41 -0.43
N GLU A 80 -3.31 12.57 0.02
CA GLU A 80 -2.39 12.64 1.15
C GLU A 80 -3.03 12.13 2.45
N ARG A 81 -4.26 12.57 2.73
CA ARG A 81 -5.02 12.07 3.90
C ARG A 81 -5.26 10.57 3.82
N ALA A 82 -5.66 10.09 2.65
CA ALA A 82 -5.85 8.66 2.43
C ALA A 82 -4.55 7.86 2.56
N LEU A 83 -3.42 8.37 2.07
CA LEU A 83 -2.11 7.72 2.24
C LEU A 83 -1.73 7.63 3.72
N ALA A 84 -2.02 8.68 4.50
CA ALA A 84 -1.81 8.64 5.96
C ALA A 84 -2.71 7.60 6.65
N GLU A 85 -3.96 7.42 6.19
CA GLU A 85 -4.84 6.33 6.65
C GLU A 85 -4.27 4.95 6.31
N VAL A 86 -3.80 4.76 5.08
CA VAL A 86 -3.16 3.50 4.65
C VAL A 86 -1.94 3.19 5.50
N ARG A 87 -1.08 4.18 5.80
CA ARG A 87 0.07 3.99 6.69
C ARG A 87 -0.35 3.52 8.08
N ARG A 88 -1.37 4.13 8.68
CA ARG A 88 -1.91 3.68 9.97
C ARG A 88 -2.47 2.26 9.90
N PHE A 89 -3.10 1.88 8.80
CA PHE A 89 -3.62 0.53 8.58
C PHE A 89 -2.47 -0.51 8.49
N VAL A 90 -1.42 -0.20 7.73
CA VAL A 90 -0.22 -1.05 7.62
C VAL A 90 0.46 -1.22 8.98
N GLU A 91 0.65 -0.13 9.73
CA GLU A 91 1.23 -0.17 11.08
C GLU A 91 0.37 -0.97 12.06
N ALA A 92 -0.95 -0.81 12.03
CA ALA A 92 -1.86 -1.57 12.87
C ALA A 92 -1.81 -3.07 12.55
N THR A 93 -1.70 -3.43 11.27
CA THR A 93 -1.52 -4.81 10.83
C THR A 93 -0.19 -5.37 11.35
N ALA A 94 0.91 -4.63 11.18
CA ALA A 94 2.23 -5.03 11.65
C ALA A 94 2.25 -5.30 13.17
N ARG A 95 1.65 -4.40 13.96
CA ARG A 95 1.51 -4.57 15.41
C ARG A 95 0.68 -5.79 15.77
N LEU A 96 -0.47 -5.99 15.10
CA LEU A 96 -1.38 -7.10 15.42
C LEU A 96 -0.75 -8.47 15.13
N TYR A 97 0.00 -8.58 14.03
CA TYR A 97 0.58 -9.85 13.57
C TYR A 97 2.03 -10.06 14.02
N GLY A 98 2.64 -9.11 14.74
CA GLY A 98 4.01 -9.25 15.26
C GLY A 98 5.08 -9.26 14.16
N VAL A 99 4.85 -8.53 13.06
CA VAL A 99 5.80 -8.42 11.93
C VAL A 99 6.32 -6.99 11.78
N PRO A 100 7.48 -6.77 11.12
CA PRO A 100 7.94 -5.43 10.79
C PRO A 100 6.93 -4.68 9.90
N PRO A 101 6.70 -3.36 10.10
CA PRO A 101 5.82 -2.60 9.23
C PRO A 101 6.45 -2.40 7.85
N LEU A 102 5.61 -2.37 6.81
CA LEU A 102 6.02 -1.99 5.47
C LEU A 102 6.14 -0.47 5.35
N ALA A 103 7.14 0.00 4.61
CA ALA A 103 7.12 1.36 4.09
C ALA A 103 5.96 1.48 3.09
N VAL A 104 5.23 2.60 3.11
CA VAL A 104 4.12 2.86 2.18
C VAL A 104 4.40 4.10 1.34
N VAL A 105 4.44 3.90 0.03
CA VAL A 105 4.74 4.95 -0.96
C VAL A 105 3.65 5.00 -2.01
N ALA A 106 3.17 6.21 -2.32
CA ALA A 106 2.36 6.43 -3.50
C ALA A 106 3.27 6.54 -4.73
N GLY A 107 3.10 5.64 -5.69
CA GLY A 107 3.95 5.51 -6.87
C GLY A 107 3.30 6.01 -8.17
N PRO A 108 4.03 6.02 -9.29
CA PRO A 108 3.47 6.24 -10.61
C PRO A 108 2.41 5.17 -10.90
N TYR A 109 1.31 5.60 -11.49
CA TYR A 109 0.23 4.70 -11.89
C TYR A 109 0.60 3.98 -13.19
N VAL A 110 0.74 2.66 -13.11
CA VAL A 110 0.76 1.78 -14.29
C VAL A 110 -0.66 1.26 -14.46
N ARG A 111 -1.24 1.39 -15.66
CA ARG A 111 -2.59 0.88 -15.94
C ARG A 111 -2.66 -0.61 -15.60
N GLY A 112 -3.65 -1.00 -14.80
CA GLY A 112 -3.83 -2.38 -14.36
C GLY A 112 -3.05 -2.76 -13.10
N LEU A 113 -2.20 -1.87 -12.56
CA LEU A 113 -1.49 -2.08 -11.30
C LEU A 113 -2.06 -1.14 -10.21
N ALA A 114 -2.90 -1.70 -9.35
CA ALA A 114 -3.54 -0.96 -8.26
C ALA A 114 -2.56 -0.71 -7.09
N ALA A 115 -1.82 -1.74 -6.72
CA ALA A 115 -0.75 -1.71 -5.73
C ALA A 115 0.23 -2.86 -6.00
N SER A 116 1.38 -2.83 -5.34
CA SER A 116 2.31 -3.95 -5.33
C SER A 116 3.06 -4.05 -4.01
N TYR A 117 3.25 -5.28 -3.56
CA TYR A 117 4.13 -5.64 -2.46
C TYR A 117 5.49 -6.16 -2.94
N ARG A 118 6.54 -5.71 -2.24
CA ARG A 118 7.84 -6.38 -2.19
C ARG A 118 8.35 -6.34 -0.75
N PRO A 119 9.30 -7.20 -0.35
CA PRO A 119 9.82 -7.19 1.02
C PRO A 119 10.19 -5.77 1.50
N GLY A 120 9.50 -5.30 2.54
CA GLY A 120 9.71 -3.99 3.15
C GLY A 120 8.96 -2.80 2.51
N LEU A 121 8.27 -2.96 1.37
CA LEU A 121 7.58 -1.88 0.67
C LEU A 121 6.21 -2.28 0.13
N LEU A 122 5.22 -1.41 0.35
CA LEU A 122 3.96 -1.36 -0.36
C LEU A 122 3.94 -0.10 -1.26
N LEU A 123 3.84 -0.31 -2.57
CA LEU A 123 3.59 0.75 -3.54
C LEU A 123 2.10 0.80 -3.86
N ILE A 124 1.48 1.98 -3.83
CA ILE A 124 0.06 2.15 -4.15
C ILE A 124 -0.14 3.22 -5.22
N ALA A 125 -1.02 2.95 -6.19
CA ALA A 125 -1.37 3.91 -7.21
C ALA A 125 -2.25 5.04 -6.64
N PRO A 126 -1.99 6.33 -6.95
CA PRO A 126 -2.76 7.45 -6.44
C PRO A 126 -4.28 7.38 -6.68
N PRO A 127 -4.80 6.87 -7.81
CA PRO A 127 -6.25 6.70 -8.00
C PRO A 127 -6.88 5.72 -7.00
N VAL A 128 -6.13 4.73 -6.53
CA VAL A 128 -6.60 3.73 -5.55
C VAL A 128 -6.74 4.33 -4.16
N LEU A 129 -5.90 5.31 -3.80
CA LEU A 129 -5.94 5.96 -2.48
C LEU A 129 -7.31 6.55 -2.14
N THR A 130 -8.07 7.03 -3.12
CA THR A 130 -9.41 7.60 -2.92
C THR A 130 -10.51 6.72 -3.50
N GLY A 131 -10.16 5.54 -4.03
CA GLY A 131 -11.09 4.61 -4.64
C GLY A 131 -11.81 3.72 -3.62
N PRO A 132 -12.94 3.11 -4.00
CA PRO A 132 -13.71 2.21 -3.14
C PRO A 132 -12.92 0.94 -2.78
N ASP A 133 -11.95 0.54 -3.60
CA ASP A 133 -11.13 -0.66 -3.42
C ASP A 133 -9.93 -0.50 -2.52
N ARG A 134 -9.69 0.72 -1.99
CA ARG A 134 -8.44 1.04 -1.29
C ARG A 134 -8.09 0.02 -0.21
N ASP A 135 -9.03 -0.23 0.68
CA ASP A 135 -8.77 -1.04 1.86
C ASP A 135 -8.63 -2.53 1.50
N ALA A 136 -9.44 -3.03 0.56
CA ALA A 136 -9.31 -4.40 0.05
C ALA A 136 -7.99 -4.61 -0.71
N THR A 137 -7.56 -3.62 -1.50
CA THR A 137 -6.27 -3.66 -2.21
C THR A 137 -5.11 -3.66 -1.23
N VAL A 138 -5.12 -2.75 -0.24
CA VAL A 138 -4.06 -2.70 0.78
C VAL A 138 -4.04 -3.99 1.62
N ALA A 139 -5.20 -4.55 1.97
CA ALA A 139 -5.28 -5.81 2.70
C ALA A 139 -4.72 -7.00 1.88
N HIS A 140 -4.91 -7.00 0.55
CA HIS A 140 -4.33 -7.99 -0.36
C HIS A 140 -2.79 -7.94 -0.34
N GLU A 141 -2.22 -6.75 -0.49
CA GLU A 141 -0.75 -6.58 -0.46
C GLU A 141 -0.17 -6.92 0.92
N LEU A 142 -0.87 -6.57 2.00
CA LEU A 142 -0.50 -6.98 3.35
C LEU A 142 -0.59 -8.49 3.55
N ALA A 143 -1.56 -9.16 2.93
CA ALA A 143 -1.65 -10.61 2.97
C ALA A 143 -0.43 -11.27 2.33
N HIS A 144 0.04 -10.77 1.18
CA HIS A 144 1.31 -11.24 0.61
C HIS A 144 2.49 -11.06 1.57
N HIS A 145 2.53 -9.96 2.30
CA HIS A 145 3.56 -9.75 3.31
C HIS A 145 3.48 -10.78 4.45
N LEU A 146 2.31 -10.98 5.04
CA LEU A 146 2.11 -11.91 6.16
C LEU A 146 2.33 -13.37 5.77
N LEU A 147 2.01 -13.73 4.52
CA LEU A 147 2.19 -15.09 4.00
C LEU A 147 3.58 -15.32 3.39
N GLY A 148 4.44 -14.30 3.37
CA GLY A 148 5.79 -14.42 2.80
C GLY A 148 5.82 -14.57 1.27
N HIS A 149 4.77 -14.13 0.56
CA HIS A 149 4.65 -14.21 -0.90
C HIS A 149 5.52 -13.18 -1.65
N GLY A 150 6.67 -12.78 -1.09
CA GLY A 150 7.56 -11.82 -1.73
C GLY A 150 8.05 -12.31 -3.09
N ALA A 151 8.34 -11.36 -3.99
CA ALA A 151 9.00 -11.67 -5.25
C ALA A 151 10.26 -12.51 -4.99
N PRO A 152 10.57 -13.50 -5.86
CA PRO A 152 11.79 -14.29 -5.73
C PRO A 152 13.00 -13.36 -5.58
N ARG A 153 13.94 -13.74 -4.71
CA ARG A 153 15.24 -13.05 -4.60
C ARG A 153 15.88 -12.96 -5.98
N VAL A 154 16.68 -11.92 -6.24
CA VAL A 154 17.42 -11.80 -7.50
C VAL A 154 18.19 -13.11 -7.76
N GLY A 155 17.93 -13.76 -8.89
CA GLY A 155 18.51 -15.06 -9.27
C GLY A 155 17.68 -16.30 -8.90
N ALA A 156 16.57 -16.15 -8.18
CA ALA A 156 15.61 -17.24 -7.97
C ALA A 156 14.67 -17.35 -9.17
N ALA A 157 14.31 -18.59 -9.53
CA ALA A 157 13.31 -18.86 -10.54
C ALA A 157 11.97 -18.19 -10.16
N ALA A 158 11.26 -17.69 -11.17
CA ALA A 158 9.86 -17.31 -10.97
C ALA A 158 9.08 -18.53 -10.47
N PRO A 159 8.13 -18.35 -9.53
CA PRO A 159 7.26 -19.45 -9.15
C PRO A 159 6.54 -19.98 -10.39
N ASP A 160 6.25 -21.27 -10.39
CA ASP A 160 5.42 -21.82 -11.47
C ASP A 160 4.03 -21.13 -11.44
N PRO A 161 3.32 -21.06 -12.58
CA PRO A 161 2.03 -20.36 -12.64
C PRO A 161 0.98 -20.89 -11.66
N SER A 162 1.01 -22.18 -11.32
CA SER A 162 0.06 -22.78 -10.39
C SER A 162 0.35 -22.40 -8.94
N GLU A 163 1.64 -22.33 -8.58
CA GLU A 163 2.06 -21.81 -7.28
C GLU A 163 1.69 -20.35 -7.12
N GLN A 164 1.92 -19.52 -8.16
CA GLN A 164 1.53 -18.11 -8.10
C GLN A 164 0.01 -17.96 -7.95
N ALA A 165 -0.79 -18.71 -8.71
CA ALA A 165 -2.25 -18.70 -8.59
C ALA A 165 -2.71 -19.06 -7.16
N ARG A 166 -2.08 -20.06 -6.53
CA ARG A 166 -2.35 -20.41 -5.12
C ARG A 166 -1.99 -19.27 -4.16
N ARG A 167 -0.84 -18.60 -4.36
CA ARG A 167 -0.41 -17.47 -3.54
C ARG A 167 -1.40 -16.30 -3.62
N GLU A 168 -1.95 -16.01 -4.80
CA GLU A 168 -2.98 -14.99 -4.97
C GLU A 168 -4.31 -15.37 -4.30
N ALA A 169 -4.73 -16.63 -4.45
CA ALA A 169 -5.91 -17.17 -3.77
C ALA A 169 -5.81 -17.09 -2.23
N ASP A 170 -4.64 -17.46 -1.69
CA ASP A 170 -4.35 -17.37 -0.26
C ASP A 170 -4.31 -15.91 0.22
N ALA A 171 -3.77 -14.99 -0.59
CA ALA A 171 -3.77 -13.56 -0.30
C ALA A 171 -5.18 -12.97 -0.28
N ASN A 172 -6.03 -13.34 -1.26
CA ASN A 172 -7.43 -12.95 -1.32
C ASN A 172 -8.17 -13.38 -0.03
N ALA A 173 -8.02 -14.64 0.40
CA ALA A 173 -8.65 -15.13 1.63
C ALA A 173 -8.12 -14.41 2.89
N LYS A 174 -6.80 -14.24 3.00
CA LYS A 174 -6.16 -13.59 4.14
C LYS A 174 -6.51 -12.10 4.23
N SER A 175 -6.78 -11.44 3.10
CA SER A 175 -7.22 -10.04 3.07
C SER A 175 -8.55 -9.84 3.82
N VAL A 176 -9.48 -10.80 3.76
CA VAL A 176 -10.72 -10.77 4.55
C VAL A 176 -10.41 -10.80 6.04
N GLU A 177 -9.53 -11.70 6.49
CA GLU A 177 -9.12 -11.78 7.89
C GLU A 177 -8.47 -10.48 8.37
N ILE A 178 -7.60 -9.88 7.57
CA ILE A 178 -6.95 -8.60 7.90
C ILE A 178 -8.00 -7.50 8.07
N LEU A 179 -8.96 -7.39 7.16
CA LEU A 179 -10.05 -6.41 7.26
C LEU A 179 -10.90 -6.64 8.51
N VAL A 180 -11.20 -7.89 8.86
CA VAL A 180 -11.94 -8.21 10.09
C VAL A 180 -11.14 -7.82 11.32
N ARG A 181 -9.90 -8.27 11.43
CA ARG A 181 -9.13 -8.17 12.68
C ARG A 181 -8.48 -6.81 12.90
N VAL A 182 -8.09 -6.12 11.81
CA VAL A 182 -7.39 -4.83 11.89
C VAL A 182 -8.33 -3.65 11.69
N ARG A 183 -9.27 -3.75 10.73
CA ARG A 183 -10.26 -2.69 10.49
C ARG A 183 -11.53 -2.85 11.31
N GLY A 184 -11.72 -3.98 11.99
CA GLY A 184 -12.90 -4.25 12.80
C GLY A 184 -14.15 -4.44 11.96
N TRP A 185 -14.02 -4.75 10.67
CA TRP A 185 -15.17 -4.92 9.79
C TRP A 185 -15.90 -6.23 10.10
N PRO A 186 -17.24 -6.27 10.01
CA PRO A 186 -17.95 -7.54 9.97
C PRO A 186 -17.43 -8.41 8.82
N GLU A 187 -17.28 -9.72 9.03
CA GLU A 187 -16.73 -10.64 8.03
C GLU A 187 -17.49 -10.58 6.70
N ARG A 188 -18.82 -10.44 6.75
CA ARG A 188 -19.65 -10.23 5.54
C ARG A 188 -19.23 -8.99 4.75
N THR A 189 -18.95 -7.88 5.43
CA THR A 189 -18.52 -6.63 4.81
C THR A 189 -17.12 -6.74 4.24
N ALA A 190 -16.21 -7.40 4.96
CA ALA A 190 -14.85 -7.68 4.48
C ALA A 190 -14.86 -8.58 3.23
N LEU A 191 -15.61 -9.68 3.25
CA LEU A 191 -15.76 -10.58 2.11
C LEU A 191 -16.37 -9.86 0.90
N ALA A 192 -17.42 -9.06 1.10
CA ALA A 192 -18.02 -8.28 0.03
C ALA A 192 -17.03 -7.28 -0.59
N ALA A 193 -16.20 -6.61 0.21
CA ALA A 193 -15.20 -5.67 -0.31
C ALA A 193 -14.12 -6.35 -1.17
N VAL A 194 -13.63 -7.52 -0.74
CA VAL A 194 -12.64 -8.30 -1.51
C VAL A 194 -13.26 -8.86 -2.79
N TYR A 195 -14.49 -9.39 -2.71
CA TYR A 195 -15.26 -9.82 -3.87
C TYR A 195 -15.45 -8.69 -4.88
N GLU A 196 -15.87 -7.51 -4.43
CA GLU A 196 -16.12 -6.35 -5.28
C GLU A 196 -14.85 -5.83 -5.99
N LYS A 197 -13.70 -5.86 -5.30
CA LYS A 197 -12.38 -5.58 -5.91
C LYS A 197 -12.12 -6.53 -7.08
N LEU A 198 -12.23 -7.83 -6.85
CA LEU A 198 -11.97 -8.86 -7.86
C LEU A 198 -12.98 -8.80 -9.01
N LEU A 199 -14.24 -8.52 -8.72
CA LEU A 199 -15.28 -8.35 -9.73
C LEU A 199 -15.03 -7.14 -10.63
N ARG A 200 -14.56 -6.02 -10.08
CA ARG A 200 -14.15 -4.86 -10.89
C ARG A 200 -12.99 -5.19 -11.81
N GLN A 201 -12.00 -5.93 -11.33
CA GLN A 201 -10.90 -6.42 -12.16
C GLN A 201 -11.40 -7.36 -13.25
N HIS A 202 -12.30 -8.30 -12.92
CA HIS A 202 -12.93 -9.19 -13.89
C HIS A 202 -13.59 -8.40 -15.02
N ARG A 203 -14.46 -7.45 -14.68
CA ARG A 203 -15.18 -6.63 -15.66
C ARG A 203 -14.26 -5.77 -16.51
N ALA A 204 -13.19 -5.22 -15.93
CA ALA A 204 -12.20 -4.45 -16.67
C ALA A 204 -11.42 -5.33 -17.68
N VAL A 205 -11.07 -6.56 -17.30
CA VAL A 205 -10.43 -7.54 -18.21
C VAL A 205 -11.38 -7.93 -19.34
N THR A 206 -12.63 -8.29 -19.02
CA THR A 206 -13.66 -8.67 -20.02
C THR A 206 -13.96 -7.52 -20.99
N ALA A 207 -13.90 -6.28 -20.53
CA ALA A 207 -14.08 -5.08 -21.37
C ALA A 207 -12.82 -4.68 -22.17
N GLY A 208 -11.71 -5.42 -22.08
CA GLY A 208 -10.44 -5.09 -22.75
C GLY A 208 -9.74 -3.85 -22.19
N GLN A 209 -10.09 -3.43 -20.97
CA GLN A 209 -9.57 -2.23 -20.31
C GLN A 209 -8.38 -2.53 -19.38
N ALA A 210 -8.21 -3.79 -19.00
CA ALA A 210 -7.12 -4.31 -18.19
C ALA A 210 -6.61 -5.64 -18.74
N ILE A 211 -5.39 -6.01 -18.36
CA ILE A 211 -4.81 -7.33 -18.62
C ILE A 211 -4.78 -8.13 -17.33
N ILE A 212 -4.86 -9.45 -17.45
CA ILE A 212 -4.55 -10.36 -16.33
C ILE A 212 -3.04 -10.28 -16.13
N ALA A 213 -2.61 -9.81 -14.95
CA ALA A 213 -1.20 -9.75 -14.64
C ALA A 213 -0.59 -11.17 -14.65
N PRO A 214 0.65 -11.36 -15.15
CA PRO A 214 1.27 -12.68 -15.20
C PRO A 214 1.26 -13.37 -13.84
N GLY A 215 0.82 -14.64 -13.82
CA GLY A 215 0.73 -15.46 -12.61
C GLY A 215 -0.59 -15.39 -11.84
N HIS A 216 -1.51 -14.50 -12.22
CA HIS A 216 -2.89 -14.54 -11.74
C HIS A 216 -3.70 -15.57 -12.51
N ALA A 217 -4.65 -16.20 -11.81
CA ALA A 217 -5.67 -17.04 -12.45
C ALA A 217 -6.67 -16.15 -13.21
N ALA A 218 -7.60 -16.77 -13.95
CA ALA A 218 -8.70 -15.99 -14.51
C ALA A 218 -9.51 -15.37 -13.36
N PRO A 219 -9.97 -14.10 -13.45
CA PRO A 219 -10.65 -13.45 -12.33
C PRO A 219 -11.86 -14.21 -11.75
N CYS A 220 -12.63 -14.93 -12.58
CA CYS A 220 -13.72 -15.77 -12.08
C CYS A 220 -13.24 -17.01 -11.30
N GLU A 221 -12.03 -17.52 -11.58
CA GLU A 221 -11.44 -18.62 -10.81
C GLU A 221 -11.02 -18.13 -9.42
N GLU A 222 -10.40 -16.96 -9.33
CA GLU A 222 -10.07 -16.33 -8.04
C GLU A 222 -11.34 -16.00 -7.22
N LEU A 223 -12.40 -15.52 -7.87
CA LEU A 223 -13.69 -15.26 -7.22
C LEU A 223 -14.31 -16.54 -6.68
N ARG A 224 -14.32 -17.64 -7.45
CA ARG A 224 -14.87 -18.92 -7.00
C ARG A 224 -14.08 -19.51 -5.83
N ASP A 225 -12.75 -19.44 -5.90
CA ASP A 225 -11.89 -19.88 -4.80
C ASP A 225 -12.17 -19.06 -3.52
N LEU A 226 -12.21 -17.73 -3.64
CA LEU A 226 -12.55 -16.84 -2.52
C LEU A 226 -13.89 -17.24 -1.91
N LEU A 227 -14.96 -17.34 -2.70
CA LEU A 227 -16.28 -17.69 -2.19
C LEU A 227 -16.34 -19.10 -1.59
N GLY A 228 -15.58 -20.06 -2.16
CA GLY A 228 -15.45 -21.42 -1.65
C GLY A 228 -14.80 -21.50 -0.27
N ARG A 229 -13.91 -20.57 0.08
CA ARG A 229 -13.26 -20.49 1.40
C ARG A 229 -14.14 -19.93 2.51
N PHE A 230 -15.29 -19.36 2.16
CA PHE A 230 -16.23 -18.75 3.12
C PHE A 230 -17.63 -19.39 3.03
N PRO A 231 -17.77 -20.71 3.25
CA PRO A 231 -19.04 -21.44 3.04
C PRO A 231 -20.18 -20.97 3.96
N GLN A 232 -19.87 -20.38 5.13
CA GLN A 232 -20.85 -19.78 6.03
C GLN A 232 -21.61 -18.59 5.40
N HIS A 233 -21.05 -17.98 4.35
CA HIS A 233 -21.65 -16.86 3.62
C HIS A 233 -22.45 -17.30 2.37
N ARG A 234 -22.53 -18.62 2.09
CA ARG A 234 -23.13 -19.17 0.87
C ARG A 234 -24.55 -18.69 0.59
N ALA A 235 -25.34 -18.45 1.64
CA ALA A 235 -26.72 -17.98 1.51
C ALA A 235 -26.85 -16.69 0.69
N TRP A 236 -25.87 -15.77 0.78
CA TRP A 236 -25.88 -14.54 -0.01
C TRP A 236 -24.88 -14.57 -1.18
N THR A 237 -23.84 -15.40 -1.14
CA THR A 237 -22.82 -15.46 -2.21
C THR A 237 -23.20 -16.35 -3.39
N ALA A 238 -24.09 -17.34 -3.22
CA ALA A 238 -24.41 -18.32 -4.27
C ALA A 238 -25.09 -17.75 -5.53
N ARG A 239 -25.51 -16.48 -5.51
CA ARG A 239 -26.15 -15.79 -6.66
C ARG A 239 -25.26 -14.71 -7.27
N LEU A 240 -24.03 -14.60 -6.78
CA LEU A 240 -23.08 -13.61 -7.26
C LEU A 240 -22.45 -14.07 -8.58
N GLU A 241 -21.91 -13.10 -9.31
CA GLU A 241 -21.17 -13.36 -10.54
C GLU A 241 -19.90 -14.18 -10.21
N CYS A 242 -19.60 -15.18 -11.03
CA CYS A 242 -18.50 -16.14 -10.80
C CYS A 242 -18.62 -17.00 -9.51
N ALA A 243 -19.80 -17.12 -8.88
CA ALA A 243 -20.03 -18.01 -7.72
C ALA A 243 -20.05 -19.51 -8.07
#